data_AF-A0A8B6DG03-F1
#
_entry.id   AF-A0A8B6DG03-F1
#
_cell.length_a   1.000
_cell.length_b   1.000
_cell.length_c   1.000
_cell.angle_alpha   90.00
_cell.angle_beta   90.00
_cell.angle_gamma   90.00
#
_symmetry.space_group_name_H-M   'P 1'
#
loop_
_entity.id
_entity.type
_entity.pdbx_description
1 polymer ?
#
loop_
_entity_poly.entity_id
_entity_poly.type
_entity_poly.pdbx_seq_one_letter_code
_entity_poly.pdbx_strand_id
1 'polypeptide(L)'
;MGYSPINIKQLQLFLRDYPNQQDKQILFNGFKFGFILNYHGPRIPFESKNLKSVLSNPIGARLKIESEISLGRIAGPFCKRPISNLRCSPIGLVPKKNWGTSSNYTFIISAFEQC
;
A
#
# COMPACT_ATOMS: atom_id res chain seq x y z
N MET A 1 11.47 -7.81 5.81
CA MET A 1 10.44 -7.73 6.85
C MET A 1 10.31 -6.27 7.23
N GLY A 2 9.16 -5.63 6.95
CA GLY A 2 8.98 -4.20 7.27
C GLY A 2 8.82 -4.00 8.78
N TYR A 3 9.35 -2.90 9.32
CA TYR A 3 9.14 -2.54 10.72
C TYR A 3 7.71 -2.03 10.89
N SER A 4 6.91 -2.68 11.76
CA SER A 4 5.62 -2.13 12.15
C SER A 4 5.87 -1.04 13.20
N PRO A 5 5.35 0.20 13.01
CA PRO A 5 5.46 1.24 14.03
C PRO A 5 4.60 0.93 15.28
N ILE A 6 3.79 -0.13 15.25
CA ILE A 6 2.85 -0.45 16.31
C ILE A 6 3.55 -1.23 17.44
N ASN A 7 3.49 -0.67 18.64
CA ASN A 7 3.90 -1.36 19.85
C ASN A 7 2.83 -2.36 20.30
N ILE A 8 3.04 -3.64 19.98
CA ILE A 8 2.11 -4.73 20.28
C ILE A 8 1.84 -4.88 21.79
N LYS A 9 2.83 -4.64 22.65
CA LYS A 9 2.64 -4.72 24.11
C LYS A 9 1.66 -3.64 24.59
N GLN A 10 1.82 -2.43 24.09
CA GLN A 10 0.95 -1.31 24.45
C GLN A 10 -0.46 -1.49 23.87
N LEU A 11 -0.55 -1.99 22.63
CA LEU A 11 -1.83 -2.34 22.00
C LEU A 11 -2.60 -3.35 22.83
N GLN A 12 -1.93 -4.39 23.36
CA GLN A 12 -2.58 -5.39 24.21
C GLN A 12 -3.20 -4.78 25.47
N LEU A 13 -2.53 -3.79 26.08
CA LEU A 13 -3.05 -3.08 27.25
C LEU A 13 -4.29 -2.26 26.89
N PHE A 14 -4.27 -1.53 25.77
CA PHE A 14 -5.44 -0.74 25.33
C PHE A 14 -6.63 -1.61 24.94
N LEU A 15 -6.40 -2.83 24.46
CA LEU A 15 -7.45 -3.77 24.12
C LEU A 15 -7.96 -4.59 25.32
N ARG A 16 -7.50 -4.33 26.55
CA ARG A 16 -7.88 -5.12 27.73
C ARG A 16 -9.40 -5.15 27.93
N ASP A 17 -10.00 -3.96 27.97
CA ASP A 17 -11.41 -3.76 28.31
C ASP A 17 -12.32 -3.62 27.07
N TYR A 18 -11.86 -4.12 25.93
CA TYR A 18 -12.62 -4.07 24.68
C TYR A 18 -13.87 -4.98 24.80
N PRO A 19 -15.09 -4.46 24.54
CA PRO A 19 -16.34 -5.16 24.87
C PRO A 19 -16.55 -6.42 24.03
N ASN A 20 -16.22 -6.38 22.73
CA ASN A 20 -16.32 -7.53 21.85
C ASN A 20 -15.00 -8.32 21.81
N GLN A 21 -14.98 -9.52 22.39
CA GLN A 21 -13.78 -10.35 22.43
C GLN A 21 -13.34 -10.83 21.04
N GLN A 22 -14.26 -10.99 20.09
CA GLN A 22 -13.92 -11.39 18.73
C GLN A 22 -13.20 -10.27 17.97
N ASP A 23 -13.74 -9.05 18.03
CA ASP A 23 -13.12 -7.87 17.41
C ASP A 23 -11.76 -7.56 18.04
N LYS A 24 -11.64 -7.70 19.36
CA LYS A 24 -10.37 -7.60 20.08
C LYS A 24 -9.30 -8.51 19.47
N GLN A 25 -9.65 -9.76 19.18
CA GLN A 25 -8.71 -10.71 18.59
C GLN A 25 -8.39 -10.40 17.13
N ILE A 26 -9.37 -9.93 16.35
CA ILE A 26 -9.16 -9.48 14.98
C ILE A 26 -8.18 -8.29 14.96
N LEU A 27 -8.37 -7.30 15.83
CA LEU A 27 -7.50 -6.12 15.93
C LEU A 27 -6.09 -6.51 16.36
N PHE A 28 -5.97 -7.29 17.44
CA PHE A 28 -4.66 -7.69 17.96
C PHE A 28 -3.86 -8.49 16.93
N ASN A 29 -4.48 -9.52 16.34
CA ASN A 29 -3.84 -10.34 15.32
C ASN A 29 -3.59 -9.56 14.03
N GLY A 30 -4.52 -8.68 13.65
CA GLY A 30 -4.41 -7.84 12.46
C GLY A 30 -3.21 -6.89 12.51
N PHE A 31 -2.98 -6.25 13.65
CA PHE A 31 -1.81 -5.37 13.82
C PHE A 31 -0.50 -6.14 14.05
N LYS A 32 -0.56 -7.36 14.57
CA LYS A 32 0.63 -8.20 14.81
C LYS A 32 1.09 -8.94 13.55
N PHE A 33 0.15 -9.47 12.76
CA PHE A 33 0.42 -10.39 11.65
C PHE A 33 -0.11 -9.87 10.30
N GLY A 34 -0.93 -8.83 10.28
CA GLY A 34 -1.59 -8.30 9.10
C GLY A 34 -3.10 -8.63 9.07
N PHE A 35 -3.88 -7.78 8.38
CA PHE A 35 -5.32 -7.95 8.23
C PHE A 35 -5.66 -8.79 6.98
N ILE A 36 -6.71 -9.60 7.10
CA ILE A 36 -7.25 -10.39 5.99
C ILE A 36 -8.15 -9.48 5.14
N LEU A 37 -7.95 -9.45 3.83
CA LEU A 37 -8.71 -8.61 2.89
C LEU A 37 -10.08 -9.22 2.49
N ASN A 38 -10.48 -10.33 3.12
CA ASN A 38 -11.71 -11.10 2.81
C ASN A 38 -11.95 -11.39 1.32
N TYR A 39 -10.88 -11.52 0.53
CA TYR A 39 -10.95 -11.90 -0.87
C TYR A 39 -10.99 -13.43 -1.02
N HIS A 40 -12.06 -13.94 -1.65
CA HIS A 40 -12.31 -15.38 -1.84
C HIS A 40 -12.11 -15.87 -3.28
N GLY A 41 -11.77 -15.00 -4.23
CA GLY A 41 -11.54 -15.37 -5.63
C GLY A 41 -10.15 -15.96 -5.91
N PRO A 42 -9.87 -16.36 -7.17
CA PRO A 42 -8.59 -16.94 -7.54
C PRO A 42 -7.47 -15.88 -7.54
N ARG A 43 -6.37 -16.17 -6.85
CA ARG A 43 -5.18 -15.28 -6.79
C ARG A 43 -4.27 -15.51 -8.00
N ILE A 44 -4.72 -15.02 -9.16
CA ILE A 44 -4.01 -15.14 -10.44
C ILE A 44 -3.07 -13.93 -10.60
N PRO A 45 -1.82 -14.11 -11.06
CA PRO A 45 -0.95 -13.00 -11.42
C PRO A 45 -1.60 -12.13 -12.48
N PHE A 46 -1.42 -10.83 -12.36
CA PHE A 46 -2.02 -9.85 -13.27
C PHE A 46 -1.10 -8.66 -13.43
N GLU A 47 -0.97 -8.14 -14.64
CA GLU A 47 -0.22 -6.92 -14.91
C GLU A 47 -1.04 -5.98 -15.77
N SER A 48 -1.17 -4.74 -15.32
CA SER A 48 -1.85 -3.68 -16.05
C SER A 48 -0.87 -2.61 -16.50
N LYS A 49 -1.19 -1.94 -17.62
CA LYS A 49 -0.40 -0.82 -18.14
C LYS A 49 -0.67 0.43 -17.30
N ASN A 50 0.39 1.18 -16.99
CA ASN A 50 0.27 2.45 -16.26
C ASN A 50 -0.61 3.48 -16.98
N LEU A 51 -1.18 4.40 -16.21
CA LEU A 51 -2.01 5.46 -16.77
C LEU A 51 -1.17 6.44 -17.59
N LYS A 52 -1.83 7.12 -18.55
CA LYS A 52 -1.20 8.13 -19.42
C LYS A 52 -0.43 9.20 -18.64
N SER A 53 -0.89 9.56 -17.43
CA SER A 53 -0.24 10.59 -16.60
C SER A 53 1.19 10.23 -16.16
N VAL A 54 1.48 8.95 -15.97
CA VAL A 54 2.84 8.46 -15.69
C VAL A 54 3.71 8.54 -16.94
N LEU A 55 3.14 8.15 -18.09
CA LEU A 55 3.85 8.19 -19.38
C LEU A 55 4.18 9.62 -19.81
N SER A 56 3.29 10.57 -19.53
CA SER A 56 3.51 11.99 -19.82
C SER A 56 4.50 12.67 -18.87
N ASN A 57 4.71 12.13 -17.67
CA ASN A 57 5.65 12.68 -16.70
C ASN A 57 6.46 11.57 -15.99
N PRO A 58 7.40 10.93 -16.71
CA PRO A 58 8.19 9.83 -16.16
C PRO A 58 9.13 10.27 -15.03
N ILE A 59 9.63 11.51 -15.08
CA ILE A 59 10.53 12.07 -14.05
C ILE A 59 9.76 12.25 -12.73
N GLY A 60 8.57 12.85 -12.79
CA GLY A 60 7.72 13.02 -11.60
C GLY A 60 7.31 11.68 -10.99
N ALA A 61 7.06 10.66 -11.82
CA ALA A 61 6.79 9.31 -11.33
C ALA A 61 8.00 8.73 -10.59
N ARG A 62 9.19 8.81 -11.19
CA ARG A 62 10.42 8.31 -10.59
C ARG A 62 10.72 8.97 -9.24
N LEU A 63 10.71 10.30 -9.19
CA LEU A 63 10.95 11.06 -7.95
C LEU A 63 9.95 10.67 -6.86
N LYS A 64 8.69 10.46 -7.24
CA LYS A 64 7.66 10.05 -6.29
C LYS A 64 7.89 8.63 -5.77
N ILE A 65 8.28 7.69 -6.64
CA ILE A 65 8.64 6.31 -6.25
C ILE A 65 9.81 6.35 -5.27
N GLU A 66 10.88 7.06 -5.60
CA GLU A 66 12.09 7.18 -4.77
C GLU A 66 11.75 7.77 -3.39
N SER A 67 10.89 8.78 -3.33
CA SER A 67 10.42 9.36 -2.06
C SER A 67 9.60 8.38 -1.21
N GLU A 68 8.71 7.58 -1.81
CA GLU A 68 7.94 6.58 -1.08
C GLU A 68 8.82 5.44 -0.54
N ILE A 69 9.87 5.08 -1.29
CA ILE A 69 10.88 4.10 -0.86
C ILE A 69 11.73 4.66 0.28
N SER A 70 12.21 5.91 0.17
CA SER A 70 13.02 6.54 1.21
C SER A 70 12.25 6.68 2.52
N LEU A 71 10.92 6.85 2.45
CA LEU A 71 10.02 6.91 3.59
C LEU A 71 9.63 5.51 4.12
N GLY A 72 10.12 4.43 3.50
CA GLY A 72 9.86 3.06 3.92
C GLY A 72 8.41 2.60 3.71
N ARG A 73 7.60 3.35 2.95
CA ARG A 73 6.18 3.02 2.71
C ARG A 73 5.99 2.00 1.59
N ILE A 74 6.88 2.01 0.61
CA ILE A 74 6.88 1.06 -0.51
C ILE A 74 8.18 0.28 -0.50
N ALA A 75 8.09 -1.03 -0.70
CA ALA A 75 9.26 -1.89 -0.90
C ALA A 75 9.63 -1.93 -2.39
N GLY A 76 10.93 -1.99 -2.69
CA GLY A 76 11.46 -2.04 -4.06
C GLY A 76 12.39 -0.86 -4.37
N PRO A 77 12.69 -0.60 -5.66
CA PRO A 77 12.25 -1.36 -6.83
C PRO A 77 12.83 -2.78 -6.83
N PHE A 78 12.08 -3.74 -7.38
CA PHE A 78 12.54 -5.13 -7.51
C PHE A 78 13.01 -5.40 -8.93
N CYS A 79 14.20 -5.97 -9.10
CA CYS A 79 14.72 -6.34 -10.43
C CYS A 79 13.95 -7.52 -11.06
N LYS A 80 13.29 -8.33 -10.24
CA LYS A 80 12.46 -9.47 -10.66
C LYS A 80 11.21 -9.55 -9.80
N ARG A 81 10.17 -10.19 -10.32
CA ARG A 81 8.91 -10.39 -9.58
C ARG A 81 9.19 -11.16 -8.27
N PRO A 82 8.86 -10.62 -7.09
CA PRO A 82 9.17 -11.25 -5.80
C PRO A 82 8.30 -12.48 -5.49
N ILE A 83 7.09 -12.57 -6.04
CA ILE A 83 6.14 -13.67 -5.83
C ILE A 83 5.44 -14.04 -7.14
N SER A 84 5.16 -15.33 -7.37
CA SER A 84 4.61 -15.82 -8.65
C SER A 84 3.23 -15.25 -8.96
N ASN A 85 2.39 -15.06 -7.93
CA ASN A 85 1.02 -14.56 -8.01
C ASN A 85 0.91 -13.04 -7.78
N LEU A 86 1.98 -12.27 -8.04
CA LEU A 86 1.93 -10.82 -7.89
C LEU A 86 0.89 -10.20 -8.82
N ARG A 87 0.08 -9.28 -8.28
CA ARG A 87 -0.83 -8.44 -9.06
C ARG A 87 -0.28 -7.01 -9.11
N CYS A 88 0.03 -6.54 -10.31
CA CYS A 88 0.52 -5.19 -10.60
C CYS A 88 -0.63 -4.34 -11.14
N SER A 89 -1.24 -3.56 -10.25
CA SER A 89 -2.24 -2.55 -10.62
C SER A 89 -1.59 -1.35 -11.31
N PRO A 90 -2.31 -0.64 -12.19
CA PRO A 90 -1.74 0.51 -12.89
C PRO A 90 -1.57 1.68 -11.91
N ILE A 91 -0.44 2.39 -12.03
CA ILE A 91 -0.23 3.63 -11.29
C ILE A 91 -0.53 4.85 -12.16
N GLY A 92 -1.04 5.90 -11.52
CA GLY A 92 -1.25 7.23 -12.09
C GLY A 92 -0.66 8.31 -11.20
N LEU A 93 -0.31 9.44 -11.81
CA LEU A 93 0.03 10.67 -11.08
C LEU A 93 -1.15 11.63 -11.07
N VAL A 94 -1.45 12.19 -9.90
CA VAL A 94 -2.37 13.30 -9.73
C VAL A 94 -1.63 14.46 -9.07
N PRO A 95 -1.63 15.67 -9.67
CA PRO A 95 -1.07 16.86 -9.04
C PRO A 95 -1.82 17.14 -7.73
N LYS A 96 -1.09 17.31 -6.62
CA LYS A 96 -1.66 17.93 -5.41
C LYS A 96 -1.65 19.43 -5.59
N LYS A 97 -2.77 20.06 -5.22
CA LYS A 97 -2.84 21.51 -5.12
C LYS A 97 -2.06 21.93 -3.87
N ASN A 98 -0.94 22.64 -4.06
CA ASN A 98 -0.17 23.22 -2.95
C ASN A 98 -0.17 24.74 -3.09
N TRP A 99 -0.39 25.44 -1.98
CA TRP A 99 -0.03 26.85 -1.84
C TRP A 99 1.47 26.92 -1.51
N GLY A 100 2.32 27.21 -2.48
CA GLY A 100 3.62 27.83 -2.20
C GLY A 100 4.92 27.02 -2.25
N THR A 101 4.96 25.72 -2.57
CA THR A 101 6.25 25.07 -2.94
C THR A 101 6.06 23.76 -3.69
N SER A 102 6.92 23.56 -4.71
CA SER A 102 7.16 22.42 -5.62
C SER A 102 6.04 21.38 -5.80
N SER A 103 5.61 21.21 -7.04
CA SER A 103 4.58 20.28 -7.52
C SER A 103 4.68 18.87 -6.88
N ASN A 104 3.90 18.64 -5.83
CA ASN A 104 3.82 17.32 -5.20
C ASN A 104 2.79 16.49 -5.96
N TYR A 105 3.15 15.27 -6.36
CA TYR A 105 2.21 14.30 -6.94
C TYR A 105 1.76 13.28 -5.88
N THR A 106 0.53 12.80 -6.01
CA THR A 106 0.05 11.60 -5.31
C THR A 106 -0.14 10.47 -6.31
N PHE A 107 0.20 9.24 -5.91
CA PHE A 107 -0.18 8.06 -6.67
C PHE A 107 -1.68 7.81 -6.55
N ILE A 108 -2.31 7.57 -7.68
CA ILE A 108 -3.59 6.88 -7.72
C ILE A 108 -3.36 5.46 -8.19
N ILE A 109 -3.92 4.50 -7.47
CA ILE A 109 -4.02 3.12 -7.92
C ILE A 109 -5.43 2.96 -8.47
N SER A 110 -5.56 2.68 -9.75
CA SER A 110 -6.86 2.26 -10.28
C SER A 110 -7.09 0.83 -9.83
N ALA A 111 -7.99 0.63 -8.88
CA ALA A 111 -8.51 -0.71 -8.64
C ALA A 111 -9.30 -1.12 -9.88
N PHE A 112 -8.75 -2.03 -10.68
CA PHE A 112 -9.57 -2.79 -11.62
C PHE A 112 -10.32 -3.81 -10.78
N GLU A 113 -11.58 -3.49 -10.45
CA GLU A 113 -12.57 -4.49 -10.06
C GLU A 113 -12.85 -5.34 -11.30
N GLN A 114 -12.08 -6.41 -11.47
CA GLN A 114 -12.50 -7.53 -12.28
C GLN A 114 -13.36 -8.41 -11.38
N CYS A 115 -14.68 -8.18 -11.43
CA CYS A 115 -15.66 -9.23 -11.18
C CYS A 115 -15.61 -10.24 -12.32
#